data_AF-A0A4P2VMW5-F1
#
_entry.id   AF-A0A4P2VMW5-F1
#
_cell.length_a   1.000
_cell.length_b   1.000
_cell.length_c   1.000
_cell.angle_alpha   90.00
_cell.angle_beta   90.00
_cell.angle_gamma   90.00
#
_symmetry.space_group_name_H-M   'P 1'
#
loop_
_entity.id
_entity.type
_entity.pdbx_description
1 polymer ?
#
loop_
_entity_poly.entity_id
_entity_poly.type
_entity_poly.pdbx_seq_one_letter_code
_entity_poly.pdbx_strand_id
1 'polypeptide(L)'
;MGYQKIKTGHYFLILKQDFFKRDLWLKEAVVFALNSQQAAEIYTEAYCQETDQVHSLKKVSELDCEFILKGIYNYECKYKTELVQELETEIPAYLRDNHKS
;
A
#
# COMPACT_ATOMS: atom_id res chain seq x y z
N MET A 1 17.79 -26.73 10.35
CA MET A 1 17.01 -26.00 9.32
C MET A 1 16.89 -24.56 9.78
N GLY A 2 17.54 -23.62 9.09
CA GLY A 2 17.46 -22.21 9.45
C GLY A 2 16.08 -21.66 9.11
N TYR A 3 15.40 -21.06 10.08
CA TYR A 3 14.18 -20.30 9.81
C TYR A 3 14.56 -19.09 8.95
N GLN A 4 14.15 -19.10 7.68
CA GLN A 4 14.21 -17.91 6.85
C GLN A 4 13.30 -16.85 7.49
N LYS A 5 13.87 -15.69 7.79
CA LYS A 5 13.12 -14.51 8.24
C LYS A 5 12.02 -14.25 7.21
N ILE A 6 10.76 -14.47 7.57
CA ILE A 6 9.61 -14.09 6.74
C ILE A 6 9.80 -12.59 6.46
N LYS A 7 9.86 -12.20 5.18
CA LYS A 7 9.81 -10.78 4.82
C LYS A 7 8.47 -10.27 5.35
N THR A 8 8.50 -9.48 6.42
CA THR A 8 7.30 -8.91 7.03
C THR A 8 6.67 -7.97 6.01
N GLY A 9 5.47 -8.29 5.56
CA GLY A 9 4.66 -7.36 4.77
C GLY A 9 4.10 -6.25 5.65
N HIS A 10 3.66 -5.18 5.00
CA HIS A 10 3.08 -4.00 5.64
C HIS A 10 1.72 -3.69 5.05
N TYR A 11 0.88 -2.99 5.82
CA TYR A 11 -0.35 -2.41 5.31
C TYR A 11 -0.04 -1.08 4.61
N PHE A 12 -0.56 -0.92 3.41
CA PHE A 12 -0.45 0.29 2.59
C PHE A 12 -1.84 0.89 2.39
N LEU A 13 -1.97 2.17 2.67
CA LEU A 13 -3.13 2.97 2.33
C LEU A 13 -3.00 3.43 0.88
N ILE A 14 -3.99 3.07 0.07
CA ILE A 14 -4.12 3.55 -1.30
C ILE A 14 -4.96 4.82 -1.30
N LEU A 15 -4.41 5.86 -1.91
CA LEU A 15 -5.02 7.17 -2.03
C LEU A 15 -5.23 7.50 -3.50
N LYS A 16 -6.41 7.98 -3.86
CA LYS A 16 -6.76 8.46 -5.20
C LYS A 16 -6.72 9.98 -5.25
N GLN A 17 -6.12 10.54 -6.29
CA GLN A 17 -6.14 11.98 -6.49
C GLN A 17 -7.52 12.42 -6.98
N ASP A 18 -8.07 13.48 -6.38
CA ASP A 18 -9.29 14.10 -6.88
C ASP A 18 -9.03 14.79 -8.22
N PHE A 19 -9.94 14.62 -9.18
CA PHE A 19 -9.78 15.15 -10.54
C PHE A 19 -9.86 16.68 -10.58
N PHE A 20 -10.70 17.30 -9.76
CA PHE A 20 -10.92 18.74 -9.75
C PHE A 20 -9.98 19.47 -8.79
N LYS A 21 -9.49 18.78 -7.75
CA LYS A 21 -8.60 19.32 -6.72
C LYS A 21 -7.31 18.49 -6.64
N ARG A 22 -6.29 18.89 -7.40
CA ARG A 22 -5.02 18.14 -7.49
C ARG A 22 -4.30 17.96 -6.16
N ASP A 23 -4.49 18.85 -5.20
CA ASP A 23 -3.87 18.75 -3.86
C ASP A 23 -4.64 17.81 -2.92
N LEU A 24 -5.85 17.41 -3.31
CA LEU A 24 -6.72 16.55 -2.51
C LEU A 24 -6.50 15.08 -2.88
N TRP A 25 -6.22 14.28 -1.86
CA TRP A 25 -6.07 12.84 -1.94
C TRP A 25 -7.12 12.17 -1.08
N LEU A 26 -7.90 11.28 -1.69
CA LEU A 26 -9.01 10.59 -1.07
C LEU A 26 -8.63 9.14 -0.75
N LYS A 27 -9.07 8.65 0.41
CA LYS A 27 -8.84 7.27 0.84
C LYS A 27 -9.70 6.31 0.03
N GLU A 28 -9.06 5.31 -0.57
CA GLU A 28 -9.71 4.28 -1.38
C GLU A 28 -9.72 2.94 -0.66
N ALA A 29 -8.53 2.38 -0.40
CA ALA A 29 -8.40 1.02 0.11
C ALA A 29 -7.16 0.86 0.99
N VAL A 30 -7.11 -0.22 1.75
CA VAL A 30 -5.91 -0.68 2.45
C VAL A 30 -5.55 -2.06 1.93
N VAL A 31 -4.28 -2.25 1.57
CA VAL A 31 -3.76 -3.51 1.02
C VAL A 31 -2.53 -3.96 1.78
N PHE A 32 -2.35 -5.28 1.92
CA PHE A 32 -1.16 -5.86 2.54
C PHE A 32 -0.16 -6.28 1.46
N ALA A 33 1.07 -5.77 1.51
CA ALA A 33 2.11 -6.04 0.51
C ALA A 33 3.52 -6.00 1.11
N LEU A 34 4.55 -6.45 0.37
CA LEU A 34 5.94 -6.35 0.84
C LEU A 34 6.56 -4.98 0.57
N ASN A 35 6.04 -4.24 -0.41
CA ASN A 35 6.50 -2.91 -0.78
C ASN A 35 5.39 -2.15 -1.51
N SER A 36 5.61 -0.84 -1.69
CA SER A 36 4.67 0.08 -2.34
C SER A 36 4.30 -0.30 -3.78
N GLN A 37 5.21 -0.91 -4.54
CA GLN A 37 4.92 -1.36 -5.90
C GLN A 37 3.94 -2.54 -5.90
N GLN A 38 4.21 -3.55 -5.09
CA GLN A 38 3.32 -4.69 -4.94
C GLN A 38 1.95 -4.27 -4.38
N ALA A 39 1.90 -3.26 -3.51
CA ALA A 39 0.64 -2.69 -3.05
C ALA A 39 -0.19 -2.10 -4.21
N ALA A 40 0.44 -1.37 -5.13
CA ALA A 40 -0.23 -0.82 -6.32
C ALA A 40 -0.74 -1.93 -7.26
N GLU A 41 0.06 -2.98 -7.47
CA GLU A 41 -0.31 -4.14 -8.28
C GLU A 41 -1.51 -4.88 -7.66
N ILE A 42 -1.43 -5.23 -6.37
CA ILE A 42 -2.52 -5.89 -5.63
C ILE A 42 -3.79 -5.05 -5.61
N TYR A 43 -3.68 -3.74 -5.41
CA TYR A 43 -4.85 -2.84 -5.47
C TYR A 43 -5.51 -2.89 -6.85
N THR A 44 -4.72 -2.83 -7.91
CA THR A 44 -5.23 -2.87 -9.29
C THR A 44 -5.94 -4.20 -9.56
N GLU A 45 -5.33 -5.32 -9.19
CA GLU A 45 -5.89 -6.66 -9.40
C GLU A 45 -7.17 -6.92 -8.58
N ALA A 46 -7.23 -6.46 -7.33
CA ALA A 46 -8.31 -6.81 -6.41
C ALA A 46 -9.48 -5.82 -6.39
N TYR A 47 -9.24 -4.55 -6.74
CA TYR A 47 -10.23 -3.47 -6.58
C TYR A 47 -10.62 -2.75 -7.88
N CYS A 48 -9.91 -3.00 -8.99
CA CYS A 48 -10.18 -2.34 -10.27
C CYS A 48 -10.78 -3.31 -11.30
N GLN A 49 -11.11 -2.82 -12.50
CA GLN A 49 -11.64 -3.69 -13.56
C GLN A 49 -10.53 -4.59 -14.10
N GLU A 50 -10.90 -5.75 -14.65
CA GLU A 50 -9.95 -6.76 -15.14
C GLU A 50 -8.98 -6.23 -16.22
N THR A 51 -9.40 -5.22 -16.97
CA THR A 51 -8.58 -4.57 -18.01
C THR A 51 -7.71 -3.43 -17.50
N ASP A 52 -7.89 -3.03 -16.24
CA ASP A 52 -7.16 -1.92 -15.66
C ASP A 52 -5.74 -2.36 -15.32
N GLN A 53 -4.77 -1.51 -15.63
CA GLN A 53 -3.36 -1.82 -15.40
C GLN A 53 -2.60 -0.61 -14.86
N VAL A 54 -1.56 -0.89 -14.08
CA VAL A 54 -0.59 0.12 -13.66
C VAL A 54 0.20 0.55 -14.90
N HIS A 55 -0.13 1.72 -15.42
CA HIS A 55 0.48 2.25 -16.65
C HIS A 55 1.85 2.87 -16.38
N SER A 56 1.99 3.59 -15.28
CA SER A 56 3.26 4.15 -14.85
C SER A 56 3.38 4.13 -13.34
N LEU A 57 4.59 3.94 -12.85
CA LEU A 57 4.91 3.95 -11.43
C LEU A 57 6.13 4.83 -11.20
N LYS A 58 5.97 5.83 -10.35
CA LYS A 58 7.03 6.69 -9.86
C LYS A 58 7.33 6.30 -8.42
N LYS A 59 8.42 5.56 -8.25
CA LYS A 59 8.90 5.15 -6.93
C LYS A 59 9.53 6.36 -6.22
N VAL A 60 9.04 6.67 -5.01
CA VAL A 60 9.59 7.73 -4.15
C VAL A 60 10.48 7.10 -3.08
N SER A 61 10.01 6.02 -2.45
CA SER A 61 10.74 5.20 -1.49
C SER A 61 10.39 3.71 -1.67
N GLU A 62 10.89 2.82 -0.82
CA GLU A 62 10.42 1.43 -0.80
C GLU A 62 8.96 1.32 -0.33
N LEU A 63 8.53 2.26 0.51
CA LEU A 63 7.24 2.25 1.18
C LEU A 63 6.25 3.29 0.61
N ASP A 64 6.70 4.13 -0.32
CA ASP A 64 5.87 5.14 -0.98
C ASP A 64 6.11 5.15 -2.49
N CYS A 65 5.03 5.07 -3.25
CA CYS A 65 5.03 5.27 -4.69
C CYS A 65 3.81 6.07 -5.14
N GLU A 66 3.95 6.78 -6.24
CA GLU A 66 2.82 7.29 -7.01
C GLU A 66 2.65 6.42 -8.25
N PHE A 67 1.42 6.08 -8.61
CA PHE A 67 1.16 5.30 -9.81
C PHE A 67 -0.04 5.85 -10.59
N ILE A 68 0.00 5.66 -11.91
CA ILE A 68 -1.12 5.98 -12.81
C ILE A 68 -1.74 4.66 -13.22
N LEU A 69 -3.02 4.52 -12.91
CA LEU A 69 -3.83 3.41 -13.39
C LEU A 69 -4.56 3.86 -14.66
N LYS A 70 -4.49 3.03 -15.68
CA LYS A 70 -5.13 3.27 -16.98
C LYS A 70 -6.15 2.19 -17.25
N GLY A 71 -7.40 2.61 -17.41
CA GLY A 71 -8.51 1.73 -17.74
C GLY A 71 -8.94 1.82 -19.19
N ILE A 72 -10.10 1.23 -19.48
CA ILE A 72 -10.72 1.22 -20.81
C ILE A 72 -10.93 2.67 -21.31
N TYR A 73 -10.80 2.88 -22.63
CA TYR A 73 -10.92 4.18 -23.28
C TYR A 73 -9.87 5.24 -22.89
N ASN A 74 -8.70 4.81 -22.40
CA ASN A 74 -7.61 5.69 -21.94
C ASN A 74 -8.02 6.59 -20.76
N TYR A 75 -8.99 6.17 -19.95
CA TYR A 75 -9.24 6.86 -18.69
C TYR A 75 -8.07 6.62 -17.73
N GLU A 76 -7.45 7.70 -17.26
CA GLU A 76 -6.28 7.64 -16.37
C GLU A 76 -6.61 8.27 -15.02
N CYS A 77 -6.23 7.57 -13.95
CA CYS A 77 -6.35 8.06 -12.58
C CYS A 77 -5.00 7.98 -11.88
N LYS A 78 -4.67 9.02 -11.13
CA LYS A 78 -3.45 9.08 -10.33
C LYS A 78 -3.72 8.59 -8.91
N TYR A 79 -2.86 7.72 -8.43
CA TYR A 79 -2.89 7.15 -7.10
C TYR A 79 -1.53 7.32 -6.41
N LYS A 80 -1.53 7.20 -5.09
CA LYS A 80 -0.32 7.02 -4.30
C LYS A 80 -0.52 5.99 -3.21
N THR A 81 0.57 5.37 -2.82
CA THR A 81 0.64 4.45 -1.68
C THR A 81 1.32 5.18 -0.52
N GLU A 82 0.76 5.01 0.67
CA GLU A 82 1.35 5.46 1.92
C GLU A 82 1.38 4.29 2.89
N LEU A 83 2.48 4.10 3.61
CA LEU A 83 2.53 3.12 4.68
C LEU A 83 1.48 3.46 5.73
N VAL A 84 0.62 2.51 6.06
CA VAL A 84 -0.13 2.59 7.31
C VAL A 84 0.90 2.36 8.40
N GLN A 85 1.38 3.44 9.01
CA GLN A 85 2.00 3.33 10.32
C GLN A 85 0.90 2.81 11.24
N GLU A 86 0.86 1.49 11.43
CA GLU A 86 0.36 0.95 12.68
C GLU A 86 1.12 1.75 13.75
N LEU A 87 0.40 2.60 14.49
CA LEU A 87 0.80 2.93 15.84
C LEU A 87 1.23 1.60 16.40
N GLU A 88 2.54 1.42 16.65
CA GLU A 88 3.04 0.23 17.32
C GLU A 88 2.03 0.00 18.43
N THR A 89 1.24 -1.08 18.35
CA THR A 89 0.49 -1.52 19.50
C THR A 89 1.59 -1.77 20.50
N GLU A 90 1.87 -0.77 21.33
CA GLU A 90 2.82 -0.84 22.41
C GLU A 90 2.43 -2.14 23.08
N ILE A 91 3.25 -3.18 22.92
CA ILE A 91 2.96 -4.47 23.55
C ILE A 91 2.70 -4.11 25.00
N PRO A 92 1.48 -4.27 25.53
CA PRO A 92 1.17 -3.77 26.86
C PRO A 92 2.21 -4.32 27.82
N ALA A 93 2.72 -3.50 28.73
CA ALA A 93 3.88 -3.86 29.56
C ALA A 93 3.73 -5.25 30.22
N TYR A 94 2.50 -5.64 30.57
CA TYR A 94 2.17 -6.94 31.16
C TYR A 94 2.37 -8.16 30.24
N LEU A 95 2.48 -7.99 28.92
CA LEU A 95 2.84 -9.05 27.98
C LEU A 95 4.35 -9.15 27.72
N ARG A 96 5.15 -8.19 28.21
CA ARG A 96 6.61 -8.16 28.00
C ARG A 96 7.38 -9.12 28.93
N ASP A 97 6.79 -9.53 30.06
CA ASP A 97 7.51 -10.18 31.17
C ASP A 97 7.30 -11.69 31.32
N ASN A 98 7.00 -12.45 30.26
CA ASN A 98 6.90 -13.92 30.34
C ASN A 98 8.17 -14.68 29.92
N HIS A 99 9.31 -14.01 29.76
CA HIS A 99 10.61 -14.65 29.45
C HIS A 99 11.66 -14.47 30.57
N LYS A 100 11.23 -14.55 31.83
CA LYS A 100 12.12 -14.83 32.95
C LYS A 100 11.50 -15.87 33.87
N SER A 101 11.68 -17.13 33.54
CA SER A 101 11.80 -18.21 34.52
C SER A 101 12.73 -19.30 34.00
#